data_AF-A0A365U1W9-F1
#
_entry.id   AF-A0A365U1W9-F1
#
_cell.length_a   1.000
_cell.length_b   1.000
_cell.length_c   1.000
_cell.angle_alpha   90.00
_cell.angle_beta   90.00
_cell.angle_gamma   90.00
#
_symmetry.space_group_name_H-M   'P 1'
#
loop_
_entity.id
_entity.type
_entity.pdbx_description
1 polymer ?
#
loop_
_entity_poly.entity_id
_entity_poly.type
_entity_poly.pdbx_seq_one_letter_code
_entity_poly.pdbx_strand_id
1 'polypeptide(L)'
;MHMKRRIGLAGHAIMAALLCAAGPAAAETVRSKTYEATAERRTVTLNSDAGKSIRAEQVLIGMKRRDGNLIGDAELAQAVGFAERLACGERTVLVSLVLGVEDGLARYDVLCQSGG
;
A
#
# COMPACT_ATOMS: atom_id res chain seq x y z
N MET A 1 46.14 27.95 -47.36
CA MET A 1 45.52 27.94 -46.02
C MET A 1 44.10 27.41 -46.17
N HIS A 2 43.87 26.13 -45.86
CA HIS A 2 42.57 25.47 -45.98
C HIS A 2 41.92 25.32 -44.60
N MET A 3 40.78 25.97 -44.39
CA MET A 3 39.94 25.86 -43.20
C MET A 3 39.27 24.48 -43.14
N LYS A 4 39.59 23.70 -42.10
CA LYS A 4 38.89 22.47 -41.72
C LYS A 4 37.76 22.85 -40.76
N ARG A 5 36.49 22.83 -41.23
CA ARG A 5 35.32 22.78 -40.34
C ARG A 5 34.69 21.40 -40.47
N ARG A 6 34.75 20.61 -39.39
CA ARG A 6 33.93 19.41 -39.19
C ARG A 6 33.23 19.58 -37.85
N ILE A 7 31.96 20.00 -37.89
CA ILE A 7 31.04 19.87 -36.76
C ILE A 7 29.84 19.10 -37.32
N GLY A 8 29.93 17.78 -37.28
CA GLY A 8 28.79 16.90 -37.46
C GLY A 8 28.25 16.56 -36.08
N LEU A 9 27.27 17.34 -35.62
CA LEU A 9 26.45 17.02 -34.46
C LEU A 9 25.45 15.94 -34.91
N ALA A 10 25.76 14.67 -34.68
CA ALA A 10 24.85 13.55 -34.93
C ALA A 10 24.82 12.66 -33.69
N GLY A 11 23.62 12.41 -33.17
CA GLY A 11 23.41 11.43 -32.10
C GLY A 11 22.55 11.92 -30.94
N HIS A 12 21.37 12.47 -31.23
CA HIS A 12 20.28 12.52 -30.25
C HIS A 12 19.87 11.09 -29.91
N ALA A 13 20.25 10.62 -28.71
CA ALA A 13 19.53 9.56 -28.02
C ALA A 13 19.93 9.58 -26.54
N ILE A 14 19.38 10.55 -25.81
CA ILE A 14 19.24 10.42 -24.36
C ILE A 14 18.26 9.26 -24.16
N MET A 15 18.78 8.03 -24.05
CA MET A 15 18.01 6.92 -23.51
C MET A 15 17.77 7.24 -22.04
N ALA A 16 16.68 7.97 -21.80
CA ALA A 16 16.05 8.04 -20.50
C ALA A 16 15.59 6.61 -20.16
N ALA A 17 16.47 5.84 -19.54
CA ALA A 17 16.05 4.70 -18.75
C ALA A 17 15.18 5.27 -17.63
N LEU A 18 13.86 5.29 -17.86
CA LEU A 18 12.91 5.37 -16.77
C LEU A 18 13.15 4.11 -15.93
N LEU A 19 13.99 4.24 -14.92
CA LEU A 19 13.92 3.40 -13.75
C LEU A 19 12.49 3.56 -13.24
N CYS A 20 11.63 2.59 -13.53
CA CYS A 20 10.48 2.31 -12.70
C CYS A 20 11.04 1.99 -11.32
N ALA A 21 11.24 3.04 -10.52
CA ALA A 21 11.43 2.93 -9.09
C ALA A 21 10.12 2.40 -8.52
N ALA A 22 9.92 1.08 -8.64
CA ALA A 22 9.12 0.34 -7.69
C ALA A 22 9.85 0.51 -6.35
N GLY A 23 9.52 1.59 -5.64
CA GLY A 23 10.01 1.81 -4.29
C GLY A 23 9.65 0.57 -3.46
N PRO A 24 10.49 0.17 -2.48
CA PRO A 24 10.11 -0.89 -1.57
C PRO A 24 8.78 -0.50 -0.94
N ALA A 25 7.80 -1.41 -0.98
CA ALA A 25 6.56 -1.24 -0.26
C ALA A 25 6.93 -0.90 1.20
N ALA A 26 6.66 0.33 1.62
CA ALA A 26 7.05 0.80 2.93
C ALA A 26 6.12 0.13 3.94
N ALA A 27 6.57 -0.97 4.52
CA ALA A 27 5.90 -1.59 5.64
C ALA A 27 6.01 -0.65 6.84
N GLU A 28 4.94 0.07 7.14
CA GLU A 28 4.87 0.98 8.29
C GLU A 28 4.49 0.17 9.53
N THR A 29 5.21 0.36 10.64
CA THR A 29 4.83 -0.23 11.93
C THR A 29 4.18 0.80 12.83
N VAL A 30 2.95 0.52 13.28
CA VAL A 30 2.16 1.38 14.17
C VAL A 30 1.83 0.64 15.45
N ARG A 31 1.93 1.36 16.58
CA ARG A 31 1.72 0.80 17.92
C ARG A 31 0.61 1.53 18.64
N SER A 32 -0.29 0.78 19.26
CA SER A 32 -1.25 1.26 20.25
C SER A 32 -0.88 0.72 21.65
N LYS A 33 -1.77 0.95 22.63
CA LYS A 33 -1.61 0.34 23.96
C LYS A 33 -1.68 -1.19 23.89
N THR A 34 -2.54 -1.73 23.02
CA THR A 34 -2.87 -3.16 22.96
C THR A 34 -2.18 -3.86 21.79
N TYR A 35 -2.07 -3.19 20.64
CA TYR A 35 -1.67 -3.83 19.38
C TYR A 35 -0.40 -3.22 18.80
N GLU A 36 0.39 -4.06 18.15
CA GLU A 36 1.40 -3.66 17.18
C GLU A 36 0.92 -4.15 15.82
N ALA A 37 0.88 -3.25 14.84
CA ALA A 37 0.44 -3.54 13.49
C ALA A 37 1.50 -3.11 12.48
N THR A 38 1.62 -3.91 11.43
CA THR A 38 2.38 -3.61 10.22
C THR A 38 1.39 -3.33 9.10
N ALA A 39 1.65 -2.33 8.28
CA ALA A 39 0.80 -1.95 7.16
C ALA A 39 1.64 -1.90 5.88
N GLU A 40 1.27 -2.70 4.89
CA GLU A 40 1.84 -2.65 3.55
C GLU A 40 0.84 -1.98 2.61
N ARG A 41 1.26 -0.88 1.97
CA ARG A 41 0.39 -0.04 1.14
C ARG A 41 0.71 -0.22 -0.33
N ARG A 42 -0.32 -0.31 -1.17
CA ARG A 42 -0.19 -0.27 -2.63
C ARG A 42 -1.36 0.44 -3.29
N THR A 43 -1.07 1.20 -4.33
CA THR A 43 -2.11 1.80 -5.18
C THR A 43 -2.71 0.74 -6.07
N VAL A 44 -4.04 0.67 -6.13
CA VAL A 44 -4.78 -0.25 -6.99
C VAL A 44 -5.82 0.49 -7.83
N THR A 45 -6.26 -0.14 -8.91
CA THR A 45 -7.39 0.34 -9.72
C THR A 45 -8.54 -0.63 -9.53
N LEU A 46 -9.68 -0.12 -9.05
CA LEU A 46 -10.92 -0.88 -8.96
C LEU A 46 -11.74 -0.64 -10.22
N ASN A 47 -12.17 -1.71 -10.87
CA ASN A 47 -13.02 -1.65 -12.05
C ASN A 47 -14.42 -2.12 -11.66
N SER A 48 -15.45 -1.36 -12.03
CA SER A 48 -16.83 -1.79 -11.92
C SER A 48 -17.26 -2.54 -13.17
N ASP A 49 -18.27 -3.40 -13.03
CA ASP A 49 -18.89 -4.11 -14.14
C ASP A 49 -19.51 -3.16 -15.18
N ALA A 50 -19.82 -1.93 -14.77
CA ALA A 50 -20.28 -0.84 -15.65
C ALA A 50 -19.15 -0.15 -16.43
N GLY A 51 -17.92 -0.68 -16.38
CA GLY A 51 -16.76 -0.17 -17.13
C GLY A 51 -16.13 1.10 -16.55
N LYS A 52 -16.45 1.46 -15.30
CA LYS A 52 -15.82 2.60 -14.62
C LYS A 52 -14.62 2.12 -13.81
N SER A 53 -13.53 2.87 -13.87
CA SER A 53 -12.33 2.61 -13.06
C SER A 53 -12.13 3.73 -12.05
N ILE A 54 -11.84 3.37 -10.80
CA ILE A 54 -11.42 4.31 -9.77
C ILE A 54 -10.07 3.88 -9.18
N ARG A 55 -9.26 4.86 -8.76
CA ARG A 55 -8.05 4.58 -7.99
C ARG A 55 -8.43 4.39 -6.52
N ALA A 56 -7.81 3.40 -5.89
CA ALA A 56 -7.91 3.13 -4.47
C ALA A 56 -6.51 2.81 -3.92
N GLU A 57 -6.38 2.83 -2.60
CA GLU A 57 -5.20 2.34 -1.90
C GLU A 57 -5.59 1.07 -1.17
N GLN A 58 -4.87 -0.01 -1.43
CA GLN A 58 -4.98 -1.24 -0.68
C GLN A 58 -3.94 -1.26 0.41
N VAL A 59 -4.37 -1.59 1.63
CA VAL A 59 -3.53 -1.69 2.81
C VAL A 59 -3.69 -3.09 3.39
N LEU A 60 -2.62 -3.87 3.32
CA LEU A 60 -2.53 -5.16 3.98
C LEU A 60 -1.99 -4.96 5.39
N ILE A 61 -2.77 -5.36 6.39
CA ILE A 61 -2.43 -5.16 7.80
C ILE A 61 -2.16 -6.51 8.45
N GLY A 62 -1.01 -6.64 9.09
CA GLY A 62 -0.70 -7.72 10.02
C GLY A 62 -0.63 -7.17 11.43
N MET A 63 -1.41 -7.72 12.36
CA MET A 63 -1.54 -7.21 13.71
C MET A 63 -1.34 -8.31 14.76
N LYS A 64 -0.63 -7.98 15.83
CA LYS A 64 -0.43 -8.85 17.01
C LYS A 64 -0.65 -8.06 18.28
N ARG A 65 -0.91 -8.75 19.40
CA ARG A 65 -0.94 -8.11 20.71
C ARG A 65 0.46 -7.79 21.19
N ARG A 66 0.61 -6.69 21.93
CA ARG A 66 1.89 -6.26 22.50
C ARG A 66 2.25 -7.00 23.78
N ASP A 67 1.28 -7.58 24.45
CA ASP A 67 1.48 -8.39 25.66
C ASP A 67 1.94 -9.82 25.34
N GLY A 68 2.08 -10.17 24.05
CA GLY A 68 2.51 -11.50 23.59
C GLY A 68 1.40 -12.55 23.56
N ASN A 69 0.17 -12.21 23.97
CA ASN A 69 -0.97 -13.11 23.82
C ASN A 69 -1.38 -13.22 22.36
N LEU A 70 -1.89 -14.39 21.97
CA LEU A 70 -2.44 -14.60 20.63
C LEU A 70 -3.74 -13.82 20.46
N ILE A 71 -4.00 -13.30 19.26
CA ILE A 71 -5.31 -12.78 18.89
C ILE A 71 -6.22 -13.97 18.57
N GLY A 72 -7.35 -14.07 19.26
CA GLY A 72 -8.38 -15.08 18.95
C GLY A 72 -9.44 -14.59 17.97
N ASP A 73 -10.23 -15.51 17.39
CA ASP A 73 -11.30 -15.18 16.43
C ASP A 73 -12.35 -14.21 17.00
N ALA A 74 -12.64 -14.29 18.30
CA ALA A 74 -13.56 -13.38 18.98
C ALA A 74 -13.05 -11.92 19.07
N GLU A 75 -11.73 -11.72 18.96
CA GLU A 75 -11.07 -10.42 19.00
C GLU A 75 -10.87 -9.81 17.61
N LEU A 76 -10.86 -10.64 16.55
CA LEU A 76 -10.72 -10.20 15.16
C LEU A 76 -11.71 -9.10 14.81
N ALA A 77 -12.99 -9.32 15.11
CA ALA A 77 -14.07 -8.38 14.83
C ALA A 77 -13.91 -7.05 15.58
N GLN A 78 -13.38 -7.09 16.81
CA GLN A 78 -13.17 -5.90 17.63
C GLN A 78 -12.01 -5.05 17.13
N ALA A 79 -11.03 -5.68 16.47
CA ALA A 79 -9.87 -4.99 15.96
C ALA A 79 -10.00 -4.51 14.51
N VAL A 80 -11.09 -4.85 13.80
CA VAL A 80 -11.40 -4.32 12.45
C VAL A 80 -11.37 -2.79 12.45
N GLY A 81 -12.04 -2.13 13.41
CA GLY A 81 -12.08 -0.66 13.46
C GLY A 81 -10.69 -0.02 13.66
N PHE A 82 -9.78 -0.70 14.35
CA PHE A 82 -8.39 -0.26 14.47
C PHE A 82 -7.65 -0.43 13.14
N ALA A 83 -7.80 -1.58 12.46
CA ALA A 83 -7.20 -1.83 11.16
C ALA A 83 -7.70 -0.82 10.10
N GLU A 84 -9.01 -0.55 10.04
CA GLU A 84 -9.59 0.43 9.12
C GLU A 84 -9.05 1.85 9.35
N ARG A 85 -8.99 2.28 10.61
CA ARG A 85 -8.47 3.61 10.95
C ARG A 85 -6.97 3.73 10.69
N LEU A 86 -6.20 2.65 10.90
CA LEU A 86 -4.79 2.57 10.52
C LEU A 86 -4.60 2.63 9.00
N ALA A 87 -5.44 1.92 8.24
CA ALA A 87 -5.37 1.88 6.79
C ALA A 87 -5.75 3.22 6.17
N CYS A 88 -6.95 3.71 6.45
CA CYS A 88 -7.57 4.80 5.72
C CYS A 88 -7.44 6.16 6.40
N GLY A 89 -7.16 6.20 7.71
CA GLY A 89 -7.18 7.42 8.50
C GLY A 89 -8.60 8.00 8.54
N GLU A 90 -8.76 9.20 7.98
CA GLU A 90 -10.07 9.87 7.83
C GLU A 90 -10.71 9.64 6.44
N ARG A 91 -10.06 8.86 5.55
CA ARG A 91 -10.62 8.54 4.22
C ARG A 91 -11.69 7.45 4.32
N THR A 92 -12.57 7.43 3.33
CA THR A 92 -13.61 6.41 3.18
C THR A 92 -13.01 5.01 3.02
N VAL A 93 -13.44 4.08 3.88
CA VAL A 93 -13.22 2.64 3.70
C VAL A 93 -14.19 2.16 2.61
N LEU A 94 -13.64 1.62 1.52
CA LEU A 94 -14.43 1.03 0.44
C LEU A 94 -14.76 -0.43 0.73
N VAL A 95 -13.77 -1.17 1.22
CA VAL A 95 -13.85 -2.59 1.57
C VAL A 95 -12.93 -2.86 2.74
N SER A 96 -13.36 -3.72 3.65
CA SER A 96 -12.58 -4.20 4.79
C SER A 96 -12.83 -5.71 4.94
N LEU A 97 -11.78 -6.51 4.74
CA LEU A 97 -11.84 -7.96 4.80
C LEU A 97 -10.94 -8.46 5.92
N VAL A 98 -11.51 -9.33 6.76
CA VAL A 98 -10.74 -10.14 7.70
C VAL A 98 -10.22 -11.35 6.94
N LEU A 99 -8.90 -11.47 6.82
CA LEU A 99 -8.26 -12.60 6.13
C LEU A 99 -8.05 -13.81 7.06
N GLY A 100 -8.16 -13.61 8.38
CA GLY A 100 -8.03 -14.65 9.40
C GLY A 100 -6.90 -14.38 10.39
N VAL A 101 -6.57 -15.40 11.18
CA VAL A 101 -5.41 -15.42 12.10
C VAL A 101 -4.48 -16.54 11.69
N GLU A 102 -3.19 -16.24 11.58
CA GLU A 102 -2.12 -17.21 11.35
C GLU A 102 -1.02 -16.95 12.38
N ASP A 103 -0.63 -17.96 13.16
CA ASP A 103 0.40 -17.86 14.21
C ASP A 103 0.20 -16.68 15.19
N GLY A 104 -1.05 -16.37 15.53
CA GLY A 104 -1.41 -15.25 16.41
C GLY A 104 -1.35 -13.86 15.77
N LEU A 105 -1.06 -13.79 14.47
CA LEU A 105 -1.12 -12.60 13.65
C LEU A 105 -2.48 -12.50 12.96
N ALA A 106 -3.29 -11.52 13.36
CA ALA A 106 -4.51 -11.17 12.67
C ALA A 106 -4.19 -10.43 11.36
N ARG A 107 -4.82 -10.84 10.26
CA ARG A 107 -4.59 -10.26 8.93
C ARG A 107 -5.85 -9.61 8.38
N TYR A 108 -5.68 -8.41 7.84
CA TYR A 108 -6.76 -7.63 7.23
C TYR A 108 -6.33 -7.10 5.87
N ASP A 109 -7.30 -6.98 4.96
CA ASP A 109 -7.15 -6.30 3.68
C ASP A 109 -8.16 -5.17 3.61
N VAL A 110 -7.67 -3.93 3.58
CA VAL A 110 -8.51 -2.74 3.60
C VAL A 110 -8.28 -1.95 2.32
N LEU A 111 -9.35 -1.67 1.59
CA LEU A 111 -9.35 -0.75 0.46
C LEU A 111 -9.87 0.61 0.91
N CYS A 112 -9.02 1.62 0.74
CA CYS A 112 -9.33 3.01 1.02
C CYS A 112 -9.56 3.76 -0.28
N GLN A 113 -10.51 4.69 -0.28
CA GLN A 113 -10.64 5.64 -1.38
C GLN A 113 -9.35 6.45 -1.54
N SER A 114 -8.83 6.57 -2.76
CA SER A 114 -7.66 7.41 -3.05
C SER A 114 -8.11 8.80 -3.49
N GLY A 115 -7.87 9.82 -2.66
CA GLY A 115 -8.10 11.23 -2.97
C GLY A 115 -9.57 11.61 -3.14
N GLY A 116 -10.06 12.52 -2.28
CA GLY A 116 -11.26 13.31 -2.53
C GLY A 116 -10.96 14.48 -3.45
#